data_AF-H2YT14-F1
#
_entry.id   AF-H2YT14-F1
#
_cell.length_a   1.000
_cell.length_b   1.000
_cell.length_c   1.000
_cell.angle_alpha   90.00
_cell.angle_beta   90.00
_cell.angle_gamma   90.00
#
_symmetry.space_group_name_H-M   'P 1'
#
loop_
_entity.id
_entity.type
_entity.pdbx_description
1 polymer ?
#
loop_
_entity_poly.entity_id
_entity_poly.type
_entity_poly.pdbx_seq_one_letter_code
_entity_poly.pdbx_strand_id
1 'polypeptide(L)'
;MAIVKIFRQRIFIFSIFFVGIYFGYYWRFTLTTDTKNLLAEQRYTNVGTSVKHCQPKTNIFFMKTHKTAGTTVQNVLLRYANTHELVVGLPATADPRFNYPSGEFFNRTFVRKSEKPINMLCHHMRFHAKEVKAILPDDTFYVTIIREAGSLFESMFDYFHYNCKAFARTPLKSWAIDEFLSQPNR
;
A
#
# COMPACT_ATOMS: atom_id res chain seq x y z
N MET A 1 -49.58 18.42 41.11
CA MET A 1 -48.68 19.01 40.08
C MET A 1 -47.20 19.10 40.48
N ALA A 2 -46.79 18.80 41.73
CA ALA A 2 -45.40 18.90 42.18
C ALA A 2 -44.53 17.64 41.93
N ILE A 3 -45.11 16.45 41.89
CA ILE A 3 -44.39 15.17 41.80
C ILE A 3 -43.72 14.96 40.43
N VAL A 4 -44.34 15.45 39.34
CA VAL A 4 -43.80 15.31 37.97
C VAL A 4 -42.58 16.20 37.72
N LYS A 5 -42.48 17.36 38.39
CA LYS A 5 -41.31 18.26 38.28
C LYS A 5 -40.07 17.69 38.97
N ILE A 6 -40.24 17.04 40.13
CA ILE A 6 -39.14 16.41 40.88
C ILE A 6 -38.57 15.20 40.13
N PHE A 7 -39.43 14.43 39.46
CA PHE A 7 -38.99 13.25 38.69
C PHE A 7 -38.17 13.63 37.44
N ARG A 8 -38.58 14.71 36.76
CA ARG A 8 -37.89 15.20 35.54
C ARG A 8 -36.54 15.88 35.85
N GLN A 9 -36.40 16.49 37.02
CA GLN A 9 -35.14 17.11 37.47
C GLN A 9 -34.11 16.07 37.92
N ARG A 10 -34.55 14.92 38.46
CA ARG A 10 -33.66 13.82 38.87
C ARG A 10 -33.09 13.03 37.70
N ILE A 11 -33.87 12.79 36.63
CA ILE A 11 -33.38 12.08 35.43
C ILE A 11 -32.27 12.85 34.71
N PHE A 12 -32.34 14.19 34.68
CA PHE A 12 -31.35 15.03 34.01
C PHE A 12 -30.00 15.10 34.75
N ILE A 13 -30.00 14.96 36.08
CA ILE A 13 -28.77 14.95 36.88
C ILE A 13 -28.06 13.58 36.75
N PHE A 14 -28.81 12.48 36.70
CA PHE A 14 -28.24 11.15 36.50
C PHE A 14 -27.57 11.00 35.13
N SER A 15 -28.13 11.55 34.05
CA SER A 15 -27.52 11.47 32.71
C SER A 15 -26.20 12.25 32.61
N ILE A 16 -26.09 13.42 33.26
CA ILE A 16 -24.83 14.21 33.29
C ILE A 16 -23.73 13.46 34.05
N PHE A 17 -24.06 12.76 35.14
CA PHE A 17 -23.09 11.95 35.89
C PHE A 17 -22.53 10.78 35.04
N PHE A 18 -23.36 10.08 34.28
CA PHE A 18 -22.89 8.97 33.43
C PHE A 18 -22.06 9.47 32.23
N VAL A 19 -22.40 10.61 31.63
CA VAL A 19 -21.59 11.23 30.56
C VAL A 19 -20.23 11.68 31.09
N GLY A 20 -20.19 12.27 32.29
CA GLY A 20 -18.93 12.68 32.94
C GLY A 20 -18.02 11.49 33.27
N ILE A 21 -18.59 10.38 33.76
CA ILE A 21 -17.84 9.14 34.01
C ILE A 21 -17.31 8.59 32.68
N TYR A 22 -18.15 8.50 31.64
CA TYR A 22 -17.74 7.99 30.33
C TYR A 22 -16.62 8.85 29.73
N PHE A 23 -16.76 10.17 29.73
CA PHE A 23 -15.73 11.10 29.24
C PHE A 23 -14.43 10.99 30.04
N GLY A 24 -14.51 10.84 31.38
CA GLY A 24 -13.35 10.62 32.24
C GLY A 24 -12.61 9.30 31.95
N TYR A 25 -13.34 8.21 31.69
CA TYR A 25 -12.74 6.93 31.29
C TYR A 25 -12.06 7.02 29.93
N TYR A 26 -12.69 7.64 28.93
CA TYR A 26 -12.09 7.83 27.61
C TYR A 26 -10.86 8.73 27.67
N TRP A 27 -10.94 9.87 28.37
CA TRP A 27 -9.80 10.78 28.53
C TRP A 27 -8.62 10.11 29.25
N ARG A 28 -8.89 9.34 30.31
CA ARG A 28 -7.86 8.60 31.07
C ARG A 28 -7.25 7.46 30.25
N PHE A 29 -8.02 6.80 29.38
CA PHE A 29 -7.53 5.78 28.44
C PHE A 29 -6.64 6.38 27.34
N THR A 30 -7.01 7.53 26.77
CA THR A 30 -6.19 8.24 25.78
C THR A 30 -4.87 8.72 26.40
N LEU A 31 -4.90 9.34 27.58
CA LEU A 31 -3.68 9.77 28.30
C LEU A 31 -2.73 8.61 28.65
N THR A 32 -3.26 7.45 29.02
CA THR A 32 -2.42 6.27 29.32
C THR A 32 -1.84 5.63 28.07
N THR A 33 -2.49 5.74 26.92
CA THR A 33 -1.96 5.23 25.65
C THR A 33 -0.82 6.12 25.15
N ASP A 34 -0.98 7.44 25.25
CA ASP A 34 0.02 8.42 24.80
C ASP A 34 1.32 8.33 25.63
N THR A 35 1.19 8.28 26.96
CA THR A 35 2.35 8.13 27.86
C THR A 35 3.10 6.80 27.66
N LYS A 36 2.42 5.70 27.34
CA LYS A 36 3.09 4.43 27.01
C LYS A 36 3.87 4.49 25.71
N ASN A 37 3.34 5.18 24.69
CA ASN A 37 4.02 5.37 23.41
C ASN A 37 5.26 6.26 23.56
N LEU A 38 5.16 7.37 24.32
CA LEU A 38 6.29 8.24 24.61
C LEU A 38 7.41 7.51 25.37
N LEU A 39 7.06 6.67 26.34
CA LEU A 39 8.04 5.84 27.07
C LEU A 39 8.64 4.72 26.20
N ALA A 40 7.90 4.20 25.22
CA ALA A 40 8.41 3.22 24.26
C ALA A 40 9.39 3.87 23.28
N GLU A 41 9.08 5.07 22.79
CA GLU A 41 9.96 5.87 21.93
C GLU A 41 11.24 6.30 22.67
N GLN A 42 11.12 6.70 23.94
CA GLN A 42 12.26 7.01 24.79
C GLN A 42 13.13 5.78 25.13
N ARG A 43 12.58 4.56 25.14
CA ARG A 43 13.37 3.33 25.31
C ARG A 43 14.10 2.92 24.03
N TYR A 44 13.55 3.23 22.85
CA TYR A 44 14.19 2.95 21.57
C TYR A 44 15.40 3.84 21.30
N THR A 45 15.39 5.08 21.79
CA THR A 45 16.51 6.03 21.62
C THR A 45 17.69 5.79 22.59
N ASN A 46 17.50 5.00 23.66
CA ASN A 46 18.55 4.70 24.65
C ASN A 46 19.38 3.45 24.32
N VAL A 47 19.08 2.73 23.24
CA VAL A 47 19.98 1.69 22.73
C VAL A 47 21.04 2.42 21.92
N GLY A 48 22.26 2.52 22.47
CA GLY A 48 23.45 3.12 21.86
C GLY A 48 23.92 2.37 20.60
N THR A 49 23.07 2.32 19.59
CA THR A 49 23.47 2.04 18.21
C THR A 49 23.98 3.36 17.65
N SER A 50 25.23 3.37 17.17
CA SER A 50 25.69 4.41 16.25
C SER A 50 24.61 4.59 15.20
N VAL A 51 23.92 5.74 15.22
CA VAL A 51 22.91 6.07 14.22
C VAL A 51 23.65 6.14 12.91
N LYS A 52 23.60 5.07 12.12
CA LYS A 52 24.10 5.09 10.76
C LYS A 52 23.25 6.11 10.03
N HIS A 53 23.83 7.26 9.74
CA HIS A 53 23.21 8.27 8.90
C HIS A 53 23.06 7.68 7.49
N CYS A 54 21.87 7.17 7.19
CA CYS A 54 21.51 6.71 5.86
C CYS A 54 21.45 7.93 4.93
N GLN A 55 22.03 7.80 3.73
CA GLN A 55 21.82 8.80 2.68
C GLN A 55 20.58 8.44 1.87
N PRO A 56 19.69 9.41 1.56
CA PRO A 56 18.50 9.16 0.77
C PRO A 56 18.89 8.67 -0.63
N LYS A 57 18.21 7.64 -1.13
CA LYS A 57 18.36 7.15 -2.50
C LYS A 57 17.39 7.88 -3.41
N THR A 58 17.90 8.40 -4.52
CA THR A 58 17.12 9.11 -5.55
C THR A 58 16.91 8.25 -6.80
N ASN A 59 17.88 7.40 -7.12
CA ASN A 59 17.79 6.48 -8.24
C ASN A 59 17.19 5.14 -7.78
N ILE A 60 15.94 4.87 -8.15
CA ILE A 60 15.16 3.72 -7.65
C ILE A 60 14.44 3.02 -8.79
N PHE A 61 14.70 1.73 -8.94
CA PHE A 61 13.88 0.83 -9.73
C PHE A 61 12.96 0.04 -8.82
N PHE A 62 11.65 0.25 -8.97
CA PHE A 62 10.63 -0.55 -8.30
C PHE A 62 9.86 -1.38 -9.31
N MET A 63 10.16 -2.68 -9.38
CA MET A 63 9.36 -3.60 -10.18
C MET A 63 8.05 -3.88 -9.46
N LYS A 64 6.98 -3.24 -9.92
CA LYS A 64 5.66 -3.44 -9.35
C LYS A 64 5.09 -4.78 -9.82
N THR A 65 4.87 -5.70 -8.90
CA THR A 65 4.20 -6.99 -9.14
C THR A 65 2.71 -6.88 -8.81
N HIS A 66 1.89 -7.76 -9.39
CA HIS A 66 0.44 -7.74 -9.15
C HIS A 66 0.10 -8.22 -7.74
N LYS A 67 -0.85 -7.52 -7.09
CA LYS A 67 -1.49 -7.92 -5.81
C LYS A 67 -0.53 -8.13 -4.62
N THR A 68 0.60 -7.42 -4.64
CA THR A 68 1.63 -7.39 -3.59
C THR A 68 1.69 -6.05 -2.83
N ALA A 69 0.56 -5.33 -2.75
CA ALA A 69 0.50 -3.97 -2.22
C ALA A 69 1.38 -2.93 -2.94
N GLY A 70 1.87 -3.26 -4.15
CA GLY A 70 2.76 -2.38 -4.91
C GLY A 70 2.17 -1.02 -5.30
N THR A 71 0.83 -0.87 -5.36
CA THR A 71 0.20 0.45 -5.63
C THR A 71 0.47 1.44 -4.50
N THR A 72 0.51 0.97 -3.24
CA THR A 72 0.82 1.81 -2.09
C THR A 72 2.25 2.33 -2.18
N VAL A 73 3.21 1.44 -2.43
CA VAL A 73 4.64 1.81 -2.56
C VAL A 73 4.88 2.69 -3.78
N GLN A 74 4.25 2.38 -4.92
CA GLN A 74 4.34 3.22 -6.12
C GLN A 74 3.87 4.66 -5.83
N ASN A 75 2.76 4.84 -5.12
CA ASN A 75 2.27 6.19 -4.78
C ASN A 75 3.23 6.96 -3.87
N VAL A 76 3.84 6.29 -2.89
CA VAL A 76 4.88 6.90 -2.03
C VAL A 76 6.07 7.32 -2.88
N LEU A 77 6.56 6.43 -3.75
CA LEU A 77 7.71 6.68 -4.63
C LEU A 77 7.45 7.82 -5.63
N LEU A 78 6.28 7.87 -6.26
CA LEU A 78 5.91 8.94 -7.19
C LEU A 78 5.81 10.30 -6.48
N ARG A 79 5.26 10.35 -5.26
CA ARG A 79 5.25 11.59 -4.45
C ARG A 79 6.65 12.01 -4.05
N TYR A 80 7.48 11.06 -3.62
CA TYR A 80 8.89 11.32 -3.31
C TYR A 80 9.64 11.87 -4.52
N ALA A 81 9.44 11.30 -5.70
CA ALA A 81 10.04 11.81 -6.93
C ALA A 81 9.59 13.24 -7.22
N ASN A 82 8.28 13.52 -7.09
CA ASN A 82 7.74 14.86 -7.31
C ASN A 82 8.30 15.90 -6.31
N THR A 83 8.39 15.57 -5.02
CA THR A 83 8.88 16.51 -4.00
C THR A 83 10.39 16.77 -4.09
N HIS A 84 11.15 15.89 -4.74
CA HIS A 84 12.60 16.01 -4.91
C HIS A 84 12.99 16.30 -6.36
N GLU A 85 12.04 16.71 -7.20
CA GLU A 85 12.25 17.05 -8.61
C GLU A 85 12.94 15.94 -9.43
N LEU A 86 12.69 14.69 -9.08
CA LEU A 86 13.26 13.51 -9.74
C LEU A 86 12.45 13.12 -10.98
N VAL A 87 13.15 12.65 -12.00
CA VAL A 87 12.53 12.24 -13.26
C VAL A 87 12.04 10.81 -13.17
N VAL A 88 10.73 10.62 -13.34
CA VAL A 88 10.10 9.30 -13.41
C VAL A 88 9.95 8.88 -14.88
N GLY A 89 10.39 7.66 -15.21
CA GLY A 89 10.16 7.04 -16.50
C GLY A 89 8.69 6.64 -16.64
N LEU A 90 7.90 7.45 -17.34
CA LEU A 90 6.49 7.19 -17.59
C LEU A 90 6.27 6.40 -18.89
N PRO A 91 5.20 5.60 -18.99
CA PRO A 91 4.82 4.93 -20.23
C PRO A 91 4.59 5.90 -21.40
N ALA A 92 5.05 5.49 -22.58
CA ALA A 92 4.82 6.22 -23.83
C ALA A 92 3.39 6.07 -24.37
N THR A 93 2.68 5.05 -23.90
CA THR A 93 1.28 4.75 -24.27
C THR A 93 0.34 5.06 -23.11
N ALA A 94 -0.97 4.99 -23.37
CA ALA A 94 -1.98 5.10 -22.31
C ALA A 94 -1.97 3.91 -21.33
N ASP A 95 -1.28 2.80 -21.67
CA ASP A 95 -1.16 1.66 -20.76
C ASP A 95 -0.09 1.95 -19.69
N PRO A 96 -0.47 2.04 -18.40
CA PRO A 96 0.48 2.36 -17.33
C PRO A 96 1.46 1.22 -16.98
N ARG A 97 1.42 0.09 -17.70
CA ARG A 97 2.10 -1.17 -17.35
C ARG A 97 3.18 -1.61 -18.34
N PHE A 98 3.67 -0.70 -19.19
CA PHE A 98 4.70 -0.99 -20.20
C PHE A 98 4.37 -2.26 -21.01
N ASN A 99 3.15 -2.29 -21.55
CA ASN A 99 2.56 -3.38 -22.30
C ASN A 99 2.33 -4.70 -21.52
N TYR A 100 2.62 -4.79 -20.22
CA TYR A 100 2.26 -5.99 -19.45
C TYR A 100 0.74 -6.20 -19.42
N PRO A 101 0.22 -7.41 -19.73
CA PRO A 101 0.91 -8.70 -19.85
C PRO A 101 1.12 -9.21 -21.29
N SER A 102 1.38 -8.35 -22.29
CA SER A 102 1.42 -8.65 -23.75
C SER A 102 2.41 -9.73 -24.21
N GLY A 103 3.05 -10.48 -23.31
CA GLY A 103 4.08 -11.46 -23.63
C GLY A 103 5.42 -10.83 -24.00
N GLU A 104 5.49 -9.54 -24.28
CA GLU A 104 6.74 -8.87 -24.61
C GLU A 104 7.54 -8.55 -23.34
N PHE A 105 8.87 -8.66 -23.44
CA PHE A 105 9.79 -8.17 -22.41
C PHE A 105 9.89 -6.64 -22.48
N PHE A 106 10.17 -6.01 -21.34
CA PHE A 106 10.37 -4.57 -21.27
C PHE A 106 11.42 -4.11 -22.28
N ASN A 107 11.06 -3.08 -23.04
CA ASN A 107 11.94 -2.38 -23.96
C ASN A 107 11.95 -0.90 -23.55
N ARG A 108 13.12 -0.26 -23.58
CA ARG A 108 13.24 1.17 -23.24
C ARG A 108 12.36 2.08 -24.11
N THR A 109 11.99 1.64 -25.32
CA THR A 109 11.07 2.37 -26.20
C THR A 109 9.66 2.51 -25.63
N PHE A 110 9.30 1.70 -24.63
CA PHE A 110 8.02 1.80 -23.93
C PHE A 110 7.98 3.00 -22.97
N VAL A 111 9.12 3.61 -22.67
CA VAL A 111 9.22 4.81 -21.83
C VAL A 111 9.12 6.05 -22.71
N ARG A 112 8.32 7.02 -22.27
CA ARG A 112 8.22 8.34 -22.90
C ARG A 112 9.61 8.98 -22.95
N LYS A 113 9.96 9.58 -24.09
CA LYS A 113 11.21 10.32 -24.24
C LYS A 113 11.33 11.38 -23.14
N SER A 114 12.50 11.41 -22.51
CA SER A 114 12.87 12.38 -21.48
C SER A 114 14.13 13.11 -21.91
N GLU A 115 14.16 14.42 -21.70
CA GLU A 115 15.35 15.27 -21.94
C GLU A 115 16.37 15.13 -20.81
N LYS A 116 15.90 14.77 -19.61
CA LYS A 116 16.71 14.56 -18.42
C LYS A 116 16.89 13.06 -18.13
N PRO A 117 18.02 12.64 -17.52
CA PRO A 117 18.21 11.26 -17.07
C PRO A 117 17.06 10.81 -16.15
N ILE A 118 16.60 9.58 -16.32
CA ILE A 118 15.53 9.01 -15.51
C ILE A 118 16.11 8.56 -14.17
N ASN A 119 15.57 9.03 -13.07
CA ASN A 119 15.96 8.59 -11.73
C ASN A 119 15.14 7.37 -11.30
N MET A 120 13.86 7.32 -11.67
CA MET A 120 12.93 6.36 -11.11
C MET A 120 12.07 5.65 -12.15
N LEU A 121 11.93 4.34 -12.00
CA LEU A 121 11.04 3.52 -12.81
C LEU A 121 10.27 2.57 -11.88
N CYS A 122 8.96 2.79 -11.71
CA CYS A 122 8.18 2.20 -10.62
C CYS A 122 6.88 1.50 -11.06
N HIS A 123 6.82 0.96 -12.28
CA HIS A 123 5.59 0.42 -12.88
C HIS A 123 5.62 -1.11 -13.04
N HIS A 124 4.47 -1.67 -13.44
CA HIS A 124 4.38 -3.06 -13.90
C HIS A 124 5.14 -3.21 -15.22
N MET A 125 5.85 -4.32 -15.40
CA MET A 125 6.49 -4.71 -16.66
C MET A 125 6.86 -6.18 -16.62
N ARG A 126 7.16 -6.77 -17.78
CA ARG A 126 7.93 -8.02 -17.84
C ARG A 126 9.41 -7.69 -17.79
N PHE A 127 10.09 -8.03 -16.70
CA PHE A 127 11.44 -7.55 -16.42
C PHE A 127 12.47 -7.96 -17.49
N HIS A 128 13.24 -6.98 -17.95
CA HIS A 128 14.36 -7.19 -18.85
C HIS A 128 15.56 -6.35 -18.38
N ALA A 129 16.49 -7.00 -17.68
CA ALA A 129 17.54 -6.33 -16.93
C ALA A 129 18.41 -5.41 -17.78
N LYS A 130 18.75 -5.82 -19.00
CA LYS A 130 19.60 -5.02 -19.91
C LYS A 130 18.92 -3.71 -20.31
N GLU A 131 17.63 -3.75 -20.64
CA GLU A 131 16.88 -2.56 -21.06
C GLU A 131 16.60 -1.61 -19.90
N VAL A 132 16.33 -2.14 -18.70
CA VAL A 132 16.17 -1.32 -17.50
C VAL A 132 17.48 -0.63 -17.11
N LYS A 133 18.60 -1.36 -17.07
CA LYS A 133 19.92 -0.79 -16.75
C LYS A 133 20.35 0.28 -17.74
N ALA A 134 19.94 0.17 -19.00
CA ALA A 134 20.38 1.10 -20.03
C ALA A 134 19.68 2.47 -20.00
N ILE A 135 18.67 2.66 -19.15
CA ILE A 135 17.97 3.95 -18.96
C ILE A 135 18.07 4.50 -17.54
N LEU A 136 18.58 3.72 -16.59
CA LEU A 136 18.73 4.11 -15.20
C LEU A 136 20.21 4.27 -14.84
N PRO A 137 20.57 5.17 -13.90
CA PRO A 137 21.94 5.31 -13.42
C PRO A 137 22.51 4.03 -12.80
N ASP A 138 23.84 3.88 -12.85
CA ASP A 138 24.52 2.67 -12.34
C ASP A 138 24.34 2.44 -10.83
N ASP A 139 24.09 3.50 -10.05
CA ASP A 139 23.89 3.44 -8.59
C ASP A 139 22.43 3.19 -8.17
N THR A 140 21.57 2.84 -9.14
CA THR A 140 20.14 2.58 -8.93
C THR A 140 19.89 1.47 -7.92
N PHE A 141 19.01 1.73 -6.96
CA PHE A 141 18.53 0.71 -6.02
C PHE A 141 17.35 -0.09 -6.63
N TYR A 142 17.53 -1.40 -6.77
CA TYR A 142 16.53 -2.30 -7.33
C TYR A 142 15.72 -2.96 -6.21
N VAL A 143 14.40 -2.80 -6.26
CA VAL A 143 13.48 -3.35 -5.26
C VAL A 143 12.21 -3.86 -5.90
N THR A 144 11.63 -4.90 -5.29
CA THR A 144 10.30 -5.42 -5.61
C THR A 144 9.65 -5.95 -4.35
N ILE A 145 8.38 -6.32 -4.43
CA ILE A 145 7.65 -6.97 -3.34
C ILE A 145 7.12 -8.29 -3.88
N ILE A 146 7.32 -9.35 -3.11
CA ILE A 146 6.71 -10.65 -3.36
C ILE A 146 5.69 -10.93 -2.26
N ARG A 147 4.71 -11.78 -2.56
CA ARG A 147 3.68 -12.23 -1.63
C ARG A 147 3.67 -13.76 -1.64
N GLU A 148 3.29 -14.33 -0.50
CA GLU A 148 3.02 -15.77 -0.39
C GLU A 148 2.02 -16.21 -1.48
N ALA A 149 2.27 -17.38 -2.09
CA ALA A 149 1.66 -17.77 -3.35
C ALA A 149 0.15 -18.03 -3.26
N GLY A 150 -0.34 -18.67 -2.19
CA GLY A 150 -1.76 -18.96 -1.99
C GLY A 150 -2.60 -17.70 -1.81
N SER A 151 -2.18 -16.83 -0.90
CA SER A 151 -2.84 -15.55 -0.66
C SER A 151 -2.72 -14.56 -1.84
N LEU A 152 -1.63 -14.67 -2.63
CA LEU A 152 -1.52 -13.98 -3.91
C LEU A 152 -2.58 -14.48 -4.89
N PHE A 153 -2.71 -15.80 -5.03
CA PHE A 153 -3.68 -16.42 -5.93
C PHE A 153 -5.12 -16.04 -5.56
N GLU A 154 -5.52 -16.12 -4.29
CA GLU A 154 -6.82 -15.65 -3.81
C GLU A 154 -7.11 -14.20 -4.25
N SER A 155 -6.16 -13.30 -4.00
CA SER A 155 -6.31 -11.90 -4.37
C SER A 155 -6.36 -11.66 -5.88
N MET A 156 -5.65 -12.48 -6.66
CA MET A 156 -5.66 -12.46 -8.12
C MET A 156 -6.99 -13.01 -8.67
N PHE A 157 -7.51 -14.09 -8.09
CA PHE A 157 -8.76 -14.74 -8.46
C PHE A 157 -9.92 -13.75 -8.38
N ASP A 158 -10.05 -13.08 -7.24
CA ASP A 158 -11.08 -12.06 -7.04
C ASP A 158 -10.90 -10.86 -7.98
N TYR A 159 -9.67 -10.35 -8.08
CA TYR A 159 -9.39 -9.14 -8.85
C TYR A 159 -9.58 -9.32 -10.36
N PHE A 160 -9.19 -10.47 -10.89
CA PHE A 160 -9.29 -10.78 -12.32
C PHE A 160 -10.54 -11.58 -12.67
N HIS A 161 -11.48 -11.76 -11.74
CA HIS A 161 -12.64 -12.63 -11.93
C HIS A 161 -13.34 -12.43 -13.28
N TYR A 162 -13.67 -11.17 -13.63
CA TYR A 162 -14.35 -10.85 -14.89
C TYR A 162 -13.44 -10.82 -16.12
N ASN A 163 -12.15 -10.59 -15.92
CA ASN A 163 -11.18 -10.39 -17.00
C ASN A 163 -10.44 -11.67 -17.39
N CYS A 164 -10.49 -12.69 -16.53
CA CYS A 164 -9.91 -14.00 -16.74
C CYS A 164 -11.02 -14.98 -17.07
N LYS A 165 -11.04 -15.48 -18.32
CA LYS A 165 -12.02 -16.49 -18.76
C LYS A 165 -12.00 -17.77 -17.91
N ALA A 166 -10.90 -18.06 -17.20
CA ALA A 166 -10.83 -19.18 -16.29
C ALA A 166 -11.59 -18.94 -14.99
N PHE A 167 -11.57 -17.71 -14.47
CA PHE A 167 -12.22 -17.36 -13.21
C PHE A 167 -13.69 -17.02 -13.42
N ALA A 168 -14.04 -16.35 -14.51
CA ALA A 168 -15.40 -15.93 -14.87
C ALA A 168 -16.41 -17.09 -15.02
N ARG A 169 -15.93 -18.35 -15.07
CA ARG A 169 -16.77 -19.56 -15.13
C ARG A 169 -17.43 -19.88 -13.78
N THR A 170 -16.83 -19.38 -12.70
CA THR A 170 -17.29 -19.61 -11.32
C THR A 170 -18.30 -18.55 -10.89
N PRO A 171 -19.24 -18.87 -9.98
CA PRO A 171 -20.20 -17.92 -9.47
C PRO A 171 -19.53 -16.87 -8.57
N LEU A 172 -20.09 -15.67 -8.47
CA LEU A 172 -19.60 -14.61 -7.57
C LEU A 172 -20.03 -14.88 -6.12
N LYS A 173 -19.43 -15.90 -5.50
CA LYS A 173 -19.71 -16.34 -4.13
C LYS A 173 -18.41 -16.50 -3.34
N SER A 174 -18.50 -16.46 -2.02
CA SER A 174 -17.35 -16.61 -1.14
C SER A 174 -16.60 -17.95 -1.30
N TRP A 175 -17.29 -18.98 -1.80
CA TRP A 175 -16.75 -20.33 -2.04
C TRP A 175 -16.31 -20.56 -3.49
N ALA A 176 -16.33 -19.53 -4.35
CA ALA A 176 -16.01 -19.65 -5.77
C ALA A 176 -14.59 -20.17 -6.03
N ILE A 177 -13.65 -19.82 -5.16
CA ILE A 177 -12.28 -20.29 -5.25
C ILE A 177 -12.18 -21.80 -4.98
N ASP A 178 -12.94 -22.33 -4.03
CA ASP A 178 -12.96 -23.76 -3.72
C ASP A 178 -13.54 -24.55 -4.91
N GLU A 179 -14.60 -24.03 -5.54
CA GLU A 179 -15.14 -24.61 -6.78
C GLU A 179 -14.09 -24.61 -7.89
N PHE A 180 -13.42 -23.48 -8.12
CA PHE A 180 -12.35 -23.37 -9.11
C PHE A 180 -11.23 -24.39 -8.86
N LEU A 181 -10.77 -24.52 -7.61
CA LEU A 181 -9.70 -25.43 -7.25
C LEU A 181 -10.12 -26.91 -7.39
N SER A 182 -11.40 -27.22 -7.18
CA SER A 182 -11.93 -28.57 -7.39
C SER A 182 -12.02 -28.95 -8.87
N GLN A 183 -12.26 -27.98 -9.76
CA GLN A 183 -12.46 -28.21 -11.20
C GLN A 183 -11.88 -27.07 -12.07
N PRO A 184 -10.55 -26.90 -12.13
CA PRO A 184 -9.91 -25.74 -12.77
C PRO A 184 -10.07 -25.68 -14.30
N ASN A 185 -10.41 -26.82 -14.93
CA ASN A 185 -10.52 -26.98 -16.38
C ASN A 185 -11.96 -27.09 -16.89
N ARG A 186 -12.97 -26.89 -16.03
CA ARG A 186 -14.38 -26.97 -16.41
C ARG A 186 -14.76 -25.98 -17.50
#